data_AF-A0A1A7YNI1-F1
#
_entry.id   AF-A0A1A7YNI1-F1
#
_cell.length_a   1.000
_cell.length_b   1.000
_cell.length_c   1.000
_cell.angle_alpha   90.00
_cell.angle_beta   90.00
_cell.angle_gamma   90.00
#
_symmetry.space_group_name_H-M   'P 1'
#
loop_
_entity.id
_entity.type
_entity.pdbx_description
1 polymer ?
#
loop_
_entity_poly.entity_id
_entity_poly.type
_entity_poly.pdbx_seq_one_letter_code
_entity_poly.pdbx_strand_id
1 'polypeptide(L)'
;LEQSCLGGKHVSSSSVPDTPTKIISRPGFLRQNSERRSFKVPELRKTTRDTGISSPSRISPPSTPSSPDDTPSLSGDPYNRRRKKIPKMVLKINGIFEARRGKKHMKKVSQSAESSSGRDENSESESDTEEKLKAHSQRLVSVQSMLRQTGRYWTLERDVMELQERKLFEYFIVVALHKTKAGVPYLPEVTQQFPLKLERSFKFMRETEDQLKVIPQFCFPDAKDWAPVDNFPSETFSFVLTGEDGSRRFGYCRRLLPSGKGRRLPEVYCIVSRLGCFDLFSKILDEVEKRRAISPALVQPFMRGIMEAPFPAPGRTITVKNFLPGSGTEVIELCRPSDSRLEHVDFECLFSSLNLRLLLRVFATLLLERRVIFTADKLSTLSQCCHAIVALLYPFTWQHTYIPVLPPSMLDIVCTPTPFIVGLLSSSLPRLKELPIEEVLVVDLGSNRFLRQLDDEDSILPHKLQAALEQVLEKRRELACEKGDLPNESISLSTVVSEAFVRFFVEMVGHFSLFMGGAERDDESFSSLTLPSPSTSSTFSSFQREAFRKAVTSKSLKRFLEVFMETQMFTGFIQERELRRQGLKGLFEVRSQEYLDSLPGSEQRGVNKFLKGLGNKMKFLSKK
;
A
#
# COMPACT_ATOMS: atom_id res chain seq x y z
N LEU A 1 47.02 -44.24 -22.61
CA LEU A 1 47.08 -43.72 -23.99
C LEU A 1 46.65 -42.25 -23.97
N GLU A 2 47.22 -41.40 -23.11
CA GLU A 2 48.61 -40.86 -23.15
C GLU A 2 48.83 -39.98 -24.38
N GLN A 3 49.00 -38.67 -24.25
CA GLN A 3 50.13 -37.89 -23.68
C GLN A 3 51.33 -37.69 -24.63
N SER A 4 52.06 -36.59 -24.38
CA SER A 4 53.24 -36.07 -25.08
C SER A 4 52.98 -35.49 -26.47
N CYS A 5 53.14 -34.18 -26.73
CA CYS A 5 54.28 -33.25 -26.53
C CYS A 5 55.35 -33.37 -27.61
N LEU A 6 55.71 -32.22 -28.22
CA LEU A 6 57.08 -31.71 -28.30
C LEU A 6 57.05 -30.28 -28.90
N GLY A 7 57.95 -29.41 -28.42
CA GLY A 7 58.13 -28.05 -28.94
C GLY A 7 59.59 -27.77 -29.30
N GLY A 8 59.83 -26.73 -30.10
CA GLY A 8 61.17 -26.25 -30.48
C GLY A 8 61.34 -24.76 -30.16
N LYS A 9 62.51 -24.37 -29.65
CA LYS A 9 62.86 -23.00 -29.21
C LYS A 9 63.91 -22.34 -30.12
N HIS A 10 63.94 -20.99 -30.12
CA HIS A 10 65.04 -20.01 -30.38
C HIS A 10 64.38 -18.66 -30.82
N VAL A 11 64.91 -17.43 -30.69
CA VAL A 11 65.92 -16.72 -29.85
C VAL A 11 65.68 -15.19 -30.12
N SER A 12 65.95 -14.15 -29.30
CA SER A 12 66.60 -13.95 -27.98
C SER A 12 66.05 -12.67 -27.26
N SER A 13 66.79 -12.15 -26.28
CA SER A 13 66.77 -10.82 -25.63
C SER A 13 66.92 -9.62 -26.59
N SER A 14 66.63 -8.35 -26.28
CA SER A 14 66.17 -7.55 -25.09
C SER A 14 65.57 -6.20 -25.62
N SER A 15 64.82 -5.32 -24.93
CA SER A 15 64.84 -4.81 -23.54
C SER A 15 63.51 -4.07 -23.15
N VAL A 16 63.36 -3.72 -21.87
CA VAL A 16 62.21 -3.10 -21.15
C VAL A 16 62.64 -1.66 -20.69
N PRO A 17 61.81 -0.63 -20.35
CA PRO A 17 60.44 -0.67 -19.76
C PRO A 17 59.31 0.28 -20.28
N ASP A 18 58.10 -0.04 -19.77
CA ASP A 18 56.96 0.79 -19.31
C ASP A 18 56.14 1.71 -20.24
N THR A 19 54.89 1.28 -20.50
CA THR A 19 53.65 2.03 -20.18
C THR A 19 52.38 1.18 -20.42
N PRO A 20 51.53 0.90 -19.40
CA PRO A 20 50.26 0.19 -19.60
C PRO A 20 49.03 1.12 -19.63
N THR A 21 48.26 1.06 -20.72
CA THR A 21 47.07 1.90 -20.92
C THR A 21 45.80 1.29 -20.32
N LYS A 22 45.35 1.87 -19.19
CA LYS A 22 43.96 1.93 -18.68
C LYS A 22 43.06 0.69 -18.81
N ILE A 23 42.96 -0.06 -17.71
CA ILE A 23 41.77 -0.85 -17.36
C ILE A 23 40.62 0.11 -16.99
N ILE A 24 39.40 -0.15 -17.49
CA ILE A 24 38.20 0.60 -17.09
C ILE A 24 37.66 0.02 -15.77
N SER A 25 37.57 0.88 -14.75
CA SER A 25 37.25 0.51 -13.37
C SER A 25 35.75 0.58 -13.05
N ARG A 26 35.31 -0.30 -12.14
CA ARG A 26 34.03 -0.22 -11.42
C ARG A 26 33.81 1.18 -10.81
N PRO A 27 32.58 1.72 -10.76
CA PRO A 27 32.25 2.82 -9.86
C PRO A 27 32.12 2.27 -8.43
N GLY A 28 33.12 2.55 -7.59
CA GLY A 28 33.07 2.28 -6.16
C GLY A 28 32.39 3.40 -5.39
N PHE A 29 31.74 3.03 -4.27
CA PHE A 29 31.17 3.96 -3.30
C PHE A 29 32.20 4.99 -2.81
N LEU A 30 31.80 6.26 -2.70
CA LEU A 30 32.56 7.29 -2.00
C LEU A 30 31.76 7.93 -0.87
N ARG A 31 32.29 7.75 0.34
CA ARG A 31 31.87 8.38 1.59
C ARG A 31 32.80 9.56 1.85
N GLN A 32 32.28 10.78 1.94
CA GLN A 32 33.01 11.88 2.58
C GLN A 32 32.08 12.94 3.18
N ASN A 33 32.51 13.50 4.31
CA ASN A 33 31.81 14.55 5.06
C ASN A 33 32.14 15.93 4.48
N SER A 34 31.21 16.89 4.55
CA SER A 34 31.56 18.29 4.88
C SER A 34 30.36 19.14 5.29
N GLU A 35 30.38 19.57 6.56
CA GLU A 35 30.11 20.92 7.06
C GLU A 35 28.76 21.64 6.84
N ARG A 36 28.18 22.08 7.99
CA ARG A 36 27.10 23.07 8.07
C ARG A 36 27.61 24.45 7.63
N ARG A 37 26.90 25.12 6.71
CA ARG A 37 26.84 26.60 6.67
C ARG A 37 25.43 27.10 6.38
N SER A 38 24.83 27.76 7.36
CA SER A 38 23.58 28.51 7.23
C SER A 38 23.85 29.90 6.64
N PHE A 39 23.12 30.32 5.60
CA PHE A 39 23.10 31.73 5.18
C PHE A 39 21.69 32.23 4.85
N LYS A 40 21.53 33.54 5.06
CA LYS A 40 20.25 34.25 5.21
C LYS A 40 19.63 34.66 3.87
N VAL A 41 18.31 34.78 3.85
CA VAL A 41 17.54 35.46 2.79
C VAL A 41 17.80 36.98 2.87
N PRO A 42 18.11 37.67 1.75
CA PRO A 42 18.10 39.12 1.70
C PRO A 42 16.72 39.67 1.28
N GLU A 43 16.13 40.54 2.10
CA GLU A 43 15.16 41.54 1.63
C GLU A 43 15.87 42.55 0.70
N LEU A 44 15.15 43.11 -0.27
CA LEU A 44 15.58 44.32 -0.97
C LEU A 44 14.48 45.38 -1.03
N ARG A 45 14.79 46.59 -0.56
CA ARG A 45 13.89 47.74 -0.51
C ARG A 45 14.06 48.68 -1.72
N LYS A 46 13.06 49.53 -1.93
CA LYS A 46 12.90 50.53 -3.01
C LYS A 46 13.89 51.70 -2.95
N THR A 47 14.20 52.31 -4.11
CA THR A 47 14.54 53.75 -4.26
C THR A 47 14.12 54.36 -5.62
N THR A 48 12.98 55.06 -5.59
CA THR A 48 12.56 56.39 -6.15
C THR A 48 13.16 57.08 -7.42
N ARG A 49 12.26 57.87 -8.07
CA ARG A 49 12.40 59.12 -8.90
C ARG A 49 12.54 59.02 -10.43
N ASP A 50 11.95 59.91 -11.26
CA ASP A 50 10.79 60.85 -11.12
C ASP A 50 10.35 61.41 -12.52
N THR A 51 9.27 62.22 -12.58
CA THR A 51 8.70 63.00 -13.74
C THR A 51 7.85 62.24 -14.80
N GLY A 52 6.69 62.73 -15.28
CA GLY A 52 5.83 63.84 -14.80
C GLY A 52 4.59 64.18 -15.68
N ILE A 53 3.58 64.81 -15.07
CA ILE A 53 2.54 65.73 -15.63
C ILE A 53 1.13 65.20 -16.05
N SER A 54 0.12 65.76 -15.34
CA SER A 54 -1.29 66.07 -15.69
C SER A 54 -2.47 65.10 -15.42
N SER A 55 -3.55 65.69 -14.86
CA SER A 55 -4.92 65.22 -14.60
C SER A 55 -5.84 66.48 -14.67
N PRO A 56 -7.20 66.46 -14.61
CA PRO A 56 -8.12 65.60 -13.82
C PRO A 56 -9.32 65.08 -14.70
N SER A 57 -10.59 64.80 -14.29
CA SER A 57 -11.33 64.97 -13.02
C SER A 57 -12.61 64.08 -12.94
N ARG A 58 -13.10 63.87 -11.70
CA ARG A 58 -14.49 63.60 -11.26
C ARG A 58 -15.33 62.48 -11.92
N ILE A 59 -15.76 61.50 -11.10
CA ILE A 59 -17.15 61.31 -10.59
C ILE A 59 -17.18 60.14 -9.58
N SER A 60 -18.05 60.22 -8.56
CA SER A 60 -18.41 59.18 -7.57
C SER A 60 -19.84 59.44 -7.08
N PRO A 61 -20.52 58.57 -6.29
CA PRO A 61 -20.57 57.09 -6.19
C PRO A 61 -22.01 56.61 -6.56
N PRO A 62 -22.63 55.48 -6.08
CA PRO A 62 -22.95 55.16 -4.67
C PRO A 62 -22.94 53.63 -4.29
N SER A 63 -23.58 53.29 -3.17
CA SER A 63 -23.45 52.06 -2.36
C SER A 63 -24.30 50.82 -2.76
N THR A 64 -24.00 49.69 -2.11
CA THR A 64 -24.67 48.35 -2.11
C THR A 64 -26.16 48.37 -1.70
N PRO A 65 -26.98 47.34 -2.06
CA PRO A 65 -27.21 46.24 -1.09
C PRO A 65 -27.58 44.82 -1.65
N SER A 66 -27.60 43.85 -0.73
CA SER A 66 -28.41 42.60 -0.71
C SER A 66 -28.01 41.33 -1.49
N SER A 67 -27.91 40.21 -0.73
CA SER A 67 -27.97 38.82 -1.20
C SER A 67 -29.40 38.38 -1.57
N PRO A 68 -29.55 37.15 -2.09
CA PRO A 68 -30.40 36.19 -1.37
C PRO A 68 -29.71 34.84 -1.10
N ASP A 69 -30.01 34.27 0.05
CA ASP A 69 -29.72 32.87 0.38
C ASP A 69 -30.63 31.91 -0.41
N ASP A 70 -30.08 30.79 -0.88
CA ASP A 70 -30.75 29.49 -0.81
C ASP A 70 -29.74 28.37 -1.15
N THR A 71 -29.00 27.93 -0.13
CA THR A 71 -28.23 26.68 -0.20
C THR A 71 -28.52 25.90 1.08
N PRO A 72 -29.02 24.64 1.01
CA PRO A 72 -29.39 23.90 2.20
C PRO A 72 -28.14 23.52 3.01
N SER A 73 -27.84 24.35 4.01
CA SER A 73 -26.74 24.17 4.93
C SER A 73 -27.04 23.00 5.88
N LEU A 74 -26.50 21.81 5.56
CA LEU A 74 -26.36 20.72 6.53
C LEU A 74 -25.22 21.05 7.52
N SER A 75 -25.41 22.09 8.32
CA SER A 75 -24.59 22.48 9.46
C SER A 75 -24.80 21.51 10.63
N GLY A 76 -24.32 20.27 10.45
CA GLY A 76 -24.34 19.23 11.47
C GLY A 76 -23.10 19.25 12.37
N ASP A 77 -23.31 19.67 13.61
CA ASP A 77 -22.34 19.67 14.73
C ASP A 77 -21.60 18.30 14.89
N PRO A 78 -20.25 18.25 15.00
CA PRO A 78 -19.48 16.99 14.94
C PRO A 78 -19.81 15.96 16.03
N TYR A 79 -20.49 16.36 17.12
CA TYR A 79 -20.71 15.53 18.30
C TYR A 79 -21.92 14.58 18.22
N ASN A 80 -22.75 14.67 17.19
CA ASN A 80 -23.91 13.78 17.00
C ASN A 80 -23.68 12.66 15.97
N ARG A 81 -22.64 11.85 16.17
CA ARG A 81 -22.58 10.52 15.53
C ARG A 81 -23.71 9.64 16.08
N ARG A 82 -24.85 9.60 15.38
CA ARG A 82 -25.74 8.42 15.42
C ARG A 82 -24.85 7.19 15.23
N ARG A 83 -24.78 6.29 16.21
CA ARG A 83 -23.99 5.05 16.12
C ARG A 83 -24.47 4.32 14.87
N LYS A 84 -23.66 4.30 13.79
CA LYS A 84 -23.95 3.48 12.61
C LYS A 84 -24.08 2.04 13.11
N LYS A 85 -25.22 1.41 12.82
CA LYS A 85 -25.49 0.02 13.22
C LYS A 85 -24.44 -0.87 12.55
N ILE A 86 -23.79 -1.75 13.32
CA ILE A 86 -22.81 -2.70 12.78
C ILE A 86 -23.53 -3.58 11.74
N PRO A 87 -23.00 -3.74 10.51
CA PRO A 87 -23.64 -4.56 9.48
C PRO A 87 -23.86 -6.01 9.93
N LYS A 88 -24.98 -6.62 9.52
CA LYS A 88 -25.32 -8.01 9.86
C LYS A 88 -24.22 -9.01 9.52
N MET A 89 -23.60 -8.88 8.35
CA MET A 89 -22.46 -9.69 7.91
C MET A 89 -21.30 -9.59 8.91
N VAL A 90 -20.95 -8.38 9.35
CA VAL A 90 -19.85 -8.15 10.31
C VAL A 90 -20.16 -8.77 11.66
N LEU A 91 -21.42 -8.72 12.12
CA LEU A 91 -21.84 -9.42 13.34
C LEU A 91 -21.70 -10.95 13.22
N LYS A 92 -21.94 -11.53 12.02
CA LYS A 92 -21.72 -12.97 11.75
C LYS A 92 -20.23 -13.33 11.74
N ILE A 93 -19.40 -12.53 11.07
CA ILE A 93 -17.94 -12.66 11.09
C ILE A 93 -17.43 -12.58 12.55
N ASN A 94 -17.90 -11.61 13.33
CA ASN A 94 -17.56 -11.48 14.75
C ASN A 94 -17.95 -12.73 15.56
N GLY A 95 -19.14 -13.29 15.34
CA GLY A 95 -19.61 -14.51 16.00
C GLY A 95 -18.73 -15.73 15.71
N ILE A 96 -18.23 -15.88 14.47
CA ILE A 96 -17.32 -16.97 14.09
C ILE A 96 -15.98 -16.86 14.85
N PHE A 97 -15.37 -15.66 14.88
CA PHE A 97 -14.15 -15.42 15.64
C PHE A 97 -14.34 -15.60 17.16
N GLU A 98 -15.47 -15.16 17.71
CA GLU A 98 -15.78 -15.34 19.13
C GLU A 98 -15.97 -16.81 19.52
N ALA A 99 -16.66 -17.59 18.68
CA ALA A 99 -16.87 -19.03 18.90
C ALA A 99 -15.56 -19.83 18.89
N ARG A 100 -14.58 -19.47 18.04
CA ARG A 100 -13.26 -20.13 17.99
C ARG A 100 -12.31 -19.70 19.11
N ARG A 101 -12.46 -18.48 19.62
CA ARG A 101 -11.57 -17.93 20.66
C ARG A 101 -11.95 -18.32 22.08
N GLY A 102 -13.25 -18.36 22.40
CA GLY A 102 -13.75 -18.54 23.77
C GLY A 102 -13.93 -17.22 24.54
N LYS A 103 -13.96 -17.31 25.88
CA LYS A 103 -14.33 -16.21 26.79
C LYS A 103 -13.49 -14.93 26.55
N LYS A 104 -14.18 -13.78 26.44
CA LYS A 104 -13.55 -12.47 26.25
C LYS A 104 -12.82 -12.02 27.52
N HIS A 105 -11.51 -12.23 27.61
CA HIS A 105 -10.68 -11.63 28.67
C HIS A 105 -9.50 -10.90 28.07
N MET A 106 -9.31 -9.64 28.47
CA MET A 106 -8.13 -8.84 28.16
C MET A 106 -7.65 -8.20 29.47
N LYS A 107 -6.46 -8.57 29.93
CA LYS A 107 -5.94 -8.10 31.22
C LYS A 107 -5.29 -6.72 31.01
N LYS A 108 -5.90 -5.66 31.55
CA LYS A 108 -5.21 -4.37 31.64
C LYS A 108 -4.11 -4.50 32.70
N VAL A 109 -2.85 -4.52 32.26
CA VAL A 109 -1.70 -4.58 33.17
C VAL A 109 -1.54 -3.20 33.81
N SER A 110 -2.08 -3.04 35.03
CA SER A 110 -1.71 -1.94 35.92
C SER A 110 -0.23 -2.06 36.28
N GLN A 111 0.53 -0.97 36.24
CA GLN A 111 1.92 -0.94 36.73
C GLN A 111 1.98 -0.88 38.28
N SER A 112 1.17 -1.71 38.95
CA SER A 112 1.04 -1.76 40.43
C SER A 112 0.07 -2.88 40.88
N ALA A 113 0.46 -4.15 40.71
CA ALA A 113 -0.09 -5.28 41.46
C ALA A 113 0.71 -6.56 41.17
N GLU A 114 1.68 -6.88 42.02
CA GLU A 114 2.07 -8.28 42.20
C GLU A 114 0.96 -9.02 42.99
N SER A 115 1.00 -10.35 42.95
CA SER A 115 0.10 -11.29 43.67
C SER A 115 -1.42 -11.17 43.44
N SER A 116 -1.92 -11.88 42.43
CA SER A 116 -3.19 -12.62 42.58
C SER A 116 -3.18 -13.93 41.79
N SER A 117 -3.16 -15.06 42.51
CA SER A 117 -3.20 -16.42 41.98
C SER A 117 -4.63 -16.84 41.61
N GLY A 118 -5.23 -16.15 40.65
CA GLY A 118 -6.49 -16.59 40.04
C GLY A 118 -6.26 -17.81 39.17
N ARG A 119 -6.99 -18.91 39.43
CA ARG A 119 -6.93 -20.16 38.63
C ARG A 119 -7.19 -19.86 37.15
N ASP A 120 -6.26 -20.26 36.27
CA ASP A 120 -6.43 -20.16 34.82
C ASP A 120 -7.43 -21.23 34.33
N GLU A 121 -8.73 -20.89 34.38
CA GLU A 121 -9.85 -21.63 33.77
C GLU A 121 -9.84 -21.56 32.23
N ASN A 122 -8.66 -21.74 31.63
CA ASN A 122 -8.45 -21.82 30.20
C ASN A 122 -7.22 -22.68 29.90
N SER A 123 -7.28 -23.95 30.30
CA SER A 123 -6.28 -24.98 30.01
C SER A 123 -6.12 -25.21 28.51
N GLU A 124 -5.33 -24.36 27.87
CA GLU A 124 -4.65 -24.69 26.62
C GLU A 124 -3.61 -25.77 26.93
N SER A 125 -4.05 -27.03 26.97
CA SER A 125 -3.22 -28.25 27.04
C SER A 125 -2.48 -28.51 25.71
N GLU A 126 -1.99 -27.44 25.07
CA GLU A 126 -0.96 -27.56 24.05
C GLU A 126 0.39 -27.58 24.78
N SER A 127 0.97 -28.77 24.90
CA SER A 127 2.41 -28.88 25.10
C SER A 127 3.09 -28.30 23.85
N ASP A 128 3.74 -27.14 24.00
CA ASP A 128 4.60 -26.60 22.96
C ASP A 128 5.67 -27.65 22.63
N THR A 129 5.61 -28.25 21.44
CA THR A 129 6.63 -29.22 21.01
C THR A 129 7.98 -28.50 20.88
N GLU A 130 9.06 -29.22 21.15
CA GLU A 130 10.43 -28.68 21.04
C GLU A 130 10.69 -28.13 19.62
N GLU A 131 10.09 -28.75 18.62
CA GLU A 131 10.07 -28.31 17.22
C GLU A 131 9.38 -26.95 17.03
N LYS A 132 8.16 -26.74 17.57
CA LYS A 132 7.49 -25.43 17.58
C LYS A 132 8.33 -24.38 18.31
N LEU A 133 9.05 -24.76 19.36
CA LEU A 133 9.97 -23.89 20.08
C LEU A 133 11.18 -23.47 19.22
N LYS A 134 11.83 -24.43 18.55
CA LYS A 134 12.95 -24.18 17.63
C LYS A 134 12.54 -23.30 16.44
N ALA A 135 11.43 -23.61 15.77
CA ALA A 135 10.92 -22.85 14.63
C ALA A 135 10.64 -21.38 14.99
N HIS A 136 10.05 -21.13 16.16
CA HIS A 136 9.83 -19.77 16.66
C HIS A 136 11.14 -19.00 16.92
N SER A 137 12.11 -19.62 17.57
CA SER A 137 13.41 -18.99 17.82
C SER A 137 14.15 -18.67 16.51
N GLN A 138 14.08 -19.57 15.53
CA GLN A 138 14.63 -19.35 14.17
C GLN A 138 13.95 -18.16 13.47
N ARG A 139 12.61 -18.06 13.53
CA ARG A 139 11.86 -16.91 12.98
C ARG A 139 12.26 -15.59 13.64
N LEU A 140 12.39 -15.56 14.96
CA LEU A 140 12.75 -14.35 15.69
C LEU A 140 14.16 -13.88 15.28
N VAL A 141 15.13 -14.79 15.21
CA VAL A 141 16.49 -14.49 14.74
C VAL A 141 16.50 -14.05 13.28
N SER A 142 15.71 -14.68 12.41
CA SER A 142 15.56 -14.32 11.00
C SER A 142 15.04 -12.89 10.83
N VAL A 143 13.89 -12.54 11.45
CA VAL A 143 13.30 -11.20 11.36
C VAL A 143 14.23 -10.14 11.96
N GLN A 144 14.86 -10.42 13.11
CA GLN A 144 15.84 -9.50 13.72
C GLN A 144 17.11 -9.32 12.89
N SER A 145 17.54 -10.35 12.16
CA SER A 145 18.64 -10.25 11.19
C SER A 145 18.25 -9.38 10.00
N MET A 146 17.06 -9.61 9.42
CA MET A 146 16.53 -8.78 8.32
C MET A 146 16.40 -7.30 8.72
N LEU A 147 15.93 -7.00 9.94
CA LEU A 147 15.90 -5.63 10.48
C LEU A 147 17.28 -4.96 10.56
N ARG A 148 18.36 -5.73 10.82
CA ARG A 148 19.72 -5.19 10.90
C ARG A 148 20.32 -4.93 9.53
N GLN A 149 19.95 -5.74 8.54
CA GLN A 149 20.39 -5.60 7.15
C GLN A 149 19.60 -4.51 6.40
N THR A 150 18.31 -4.39 6.69
CA THR A 150 17.42 -3.39 6.09
C THR A 150 17.52 -2.09 6.89
N GLY A 151 18.21 -1.09 6.34
CA GLY A 151 18.26 0.25 6.95
C GLY A 151 16.86 0.80 7.23
N ARG A 152 16.71 1.69 8.23
CA ARG A 152 15.40 2.26 8.63
C ARG A 152 14.76 3.01 7.46
N TYR A 153 13.91 2.32 6.71
CA TYR A 153 13.14 2.85 5.59
C TYR A 153 11.96 3.63 6.16
N TRP A 154 12.17 4.93 6.38
CA TRP A 154 11.16 5.81 6.97
C TRP A 154 10.10 6.18 5.93
N THR A 155 9.02 5.40 5.84
CA THR A 155 7.81 5.82 5.11
C THR A 155 7.10 7.01 5.75
N LEU A 156 7.61 7.53 6.88
CA LEU A 156 6.96 8.52 7.72
C LEU A 156 7.07 9.96 7.18
N GLU A 157 8.10 10.29 6.39
CA GLU A 157 8.17 11.58 5.66
C GLU A 157 7.18 11.60 4.46
N ARG A 158 6.80 10.42 3.95
CA ARG A 158 6.02 10.26 2.71
C ARG A 158 4.55 10.64 2.85
N ASP A 159 3.95 10.38 4.01
CA ASP A 159 2.56 10.75 4.33
C ASP A 159 2.33 12.27 4.35
N VAL A 160 3.41 13.05 4.54
CA VAL A 160 3.40 14.52 4.48
C VAL A 160 3.44 15.01 3.03
N MET A 161 4.05 14.26 2.11
CA MET A 161 4.09 14.56 0.68
C MET A 161 2.79 14.21 -0.06
N GLU A 162 2.06 13.15 0.36
CA GLU A 162 0.74 12.83 -0.22
C GLU A 162 -0.30 13.97 -0.05
N LEU A 163 -0.09 14.87 0.90
CA LEU A 163 -0.91 16.07 1.11
C LEU A 163 -0.58 17.23 0.15
N GLN A 164 0.56 17.21 -0.54
CA GLN A 164 0.99 18.28 -1.46
C GLN A 164 0.68 17.99 -2.94
N GLU A 165 0.58 16.72 -3.36
CA GLU A 165 0.41 16.38 -4.78
C GLU A 165 -1.05 16.46 -5.24
N ARG A 166 -1.42 17.60 -5.84
CA ARG A 166 -2.75 17.88 -6.39
C ARG A 166 -3.02 17.27 -7.78
N LYS A 167 -2.31 16.20 -8.18
CA LYS A 167 -2.39 15.62 -9.54
C LYS A 167 -2.87 14.17 -9.49
N LEU A 168 -3.80 13.82 -10.37
CA LEU A 168 -4.29 12.45 -10.51
C LEU A 168 -3.22 11.48 -11.04
N PHE A 169 -2.36 11.93 -11.95
CA PHE A 169 -1.27 11.12 -12.51
C PHE A 169 -0.06 11.98 -12.92
N GLU A 170 1.11 11.36 -13.04
CA GLU A 170 2.36 12.02 -13.44
C GLU A 170 2.58 11.95 -14.96
N TYR A 171 2.28 10.79 -15.57
CA TYR A 171 2.45 10.53 -16.99
C TYR A 171 1.32 9.66 -17.53
N PHE A 172 0.98 9.87 -18.81
CA PHE A 172 0.25 8.93 -19.64
C PHE A 172 1.11 8.66 -20.86
N ILE A 173 1.33 7.39 -21.19
CA ILE A 173 2.16 6.99 -22.32
C ILE A 173 1.48 5.91 -23.15
N VAL A 174 1.86 5.86 -24.42
CA VAL A 174 1.56 4.73 -25.32
C VAL A 174 2.89 4.06 -25.65
N VAL A 175 2.95 2.75 -25.46
CA VAL A 175 4.13 1.92 -25.75
C VAL A 175 3.77 0.95 -26.87
N ALA A 176 4.64 0.81 -27.87
CA ALA A 176 4.47 -0.11 -28.99
C ALA A 176 5.74 -0.92 -29.25
N LEU A 177 5.56 -2.12 -29.81
CA LEU A 177 6.63 -3.05 -30.16
C LEU A 177 7.23 -2.72 -31.54
N HIS A 178 8.51 -2.41 -31.58
CA HIS A 178 9.26 -2.10 -32.80
C HIS A 178 10.21 -3.22 -33.19
N LYS A 179 10.34 -3.47 -34.51
CA LYS A 179 11.22 -4.54 -35.03
C LYS A 179 12.67 -4.06 -35.07
N THR A 180 13.56 -4.77 -34.40
CA THR A 180 15.00 -4.47 -34.46
C THR A 180 15.60 -4.96 -35.79
N LYS A 181 16.71 -4.34 -36.24
CA LYS A 181 17.35 -4.65 -37.53
C LYS A 181 18.22 -5.93 -37.52
N ALA A 182 18.37 -6.61 -36.38
CA ALA A 182 19.47 -7.56 -36.15
C ALA A 182 19.03 -8.91 -35.53
N GLY A 183 17.88 -9.46 -35.94
CA GLY A 183 17.43 -10.80 -35.53
C GLY A 183 16.99 -10.95 -34.06
N VAL A 184 17.14 -9.90 -33.25
CA VAL A 184 16.61 -9.80 -31.89
C VAL A 184 15.08 -9.63 -31.96
N PRO A 185 14.30 -10.13 -30.96
CA PRO A 185 12.87 -9.89 -30.89
C PRO A 185 12.48 -8.40 -30.83
N TYR A 186 11.17 -8.13 -30.76
CA TYR A 186 10.65 -6.77 -30.68
C TYR A 186 11.13 -6.02 -29.44
N LEU A 187 11.40 -4.72 -29.59
CA LEU A 187 11.72 -3.81 -28.48
C LEU A 187 10.51 -2.90 -28.18
N PRO A 188 10.10 -2.73 -26.91
CA PRO A 188 9.05 -1.78 -26.55
C PRO A 188 9.60 -0.36 -26.47
N GLU A 189 8.95 0.57 -27.19
CA GLU A 189 9.32 1.99 -27.21
C GLU A 189 8.09 2.89 -26.98
N VAL A 190 8.31 4.05 -26.35
CA VAL A 190 7.26 5.05 -26.13
C VAL A 190 6.95 5.79 -27.43
N THR A 191 5.76 5.57 -28.00
CA THR A 191 5.30 6.25 -29.22
C THR A 191 4.58 7.56 -28.94
N GLN A 192 3.93 7.67 -27.79
CA GLN A 192 3.22 8.89 -27.36
C GLN A 192 3.42 9.12 -25.86
N GLN A 193 3.51 10.39 -25.46
CA GLN A 193 3.67 10.80 -24.06
C GLN A 193 2.87 12.06 -23.77
N PHE A 194 2.15 12.08 -22.65
CA PHE A 194 1.46 13.22 -22.09
C PHE A 194 1.77 13.34 -20.57
N PRO A 195 2.07 14.53 -20.03
CA PRO A 195 2.36 15.79 -20.73
C PRO A 195 3.59 15.69 -21.63
N LEU A 196 3.68 16.57 -22.64
CA LEU A 196 4.77 16.56 -23.61
C LEU A 196 6.12 16.89 -22.93
N LYS A 197 7.22 16.33 -23.45
CA LYS A 197 8.56 16.46 -22.85
C LYS A 197 9.04 17.91 -22.66
N LEU A 198 8.53 18.86 -23.45
CA LEU A 198 8.94 20.27 -23.46
C LEU A 198 8.43 21.09 -22.26
N GLU A 199 7.49 20.57 -21.47
CA GLU A 199 6.78 21.34 -20.42
C GLU A 199 7.40 21.26 -19.01
N ARG A 200 8.58 20.66 -18.84
CA ARG A 200 9.20 20.40 -17.51
C ARG A 200 10.57 21.06 -17.31
N SER A 201 10.84 21.52 -16.09
CA SER A 201 12.06 22.27 -15.74
C SER A 201 13.31 21.39 -15.57
N PHE A 202 14.47 21.97 -15.90
CA PHE A 202 15.74 21.26 -16.14
C PHE A 202 16.29 20.38 -15.01
N LYS A 203 15.88 20.55 -13.75
CA LYS A 203 16.34 19.69 -12.64
C LYS A 203 15.55 18.38 -12.51
N PHE A 204 14.26 18.36 -12.83
CA PHE A 204 13.42 17.16 -12.76
C PHE A 204 13.61 16.19 -13.93
N MET A 205 14.33 16.61 -14.98
CA MET A 205 14.46 15.81 -16.21
C MET A 205 15.23 14.50 -16.02
N ARG A 206 16.36 14.47 -15.29
CA ARG A 206 17.25 13.29 -15.28
C ARG A 206 16.60 12.04 -14.67
N GLU A 207 16.09 12.13 -13.44
CA GLU A 207 15.37 11.01 -12.80
C GLU A 207 14.12 10.59 -13.59
N THR A 208 13.38 11.55 -14.14
CA THR A 208 12.22 11.29 -14.99
C THR A 208 12.60 10.54 -16.27
N GLU A 209 13.70 10.93 -16.90
CA GLU A 209 14.17 10.38 -18.17
C GLU A 209 14.70 8.95 -18.01
N ASP A 210 15.41 8.66 -16.92
CA ASP A 210 15.84 7.29 -16.60
C ASP A 210 14.65 6.39 -16.20
N GLN A 211 13.64 6.92 -15.50
CA GLN A 211 12.38 6.21 -15.24
C GLN A 211 11.59 5.91 -16.53
N LEU A 212 11.53 6.86 -17.48
CA LEU A 212 10.86 6.65 -18.77
C LEU A 212 11.56 5.61 -19.67
N LYS A 213 12.86 5.32 -19.45
CA LYS A 213 13.57 4.24 -20.16
C LYS A 213 13.20 2.84 -19.67
N VAL A 214 12.84 2.68 -18.39
CA VAL A 214 12.49 1.36 -17.83
C VAL A 214 11.03 0.99 -18.07
N ILE A 215 10.10 1.95 -17.99
CA ILE A 215 8.65 1.69 -18.09
C ILE A 215 8.24 0.86 -19.33
N PRO A 216 8.77 1.07 -20.55
CA PRO A 216 8.44 0.24 -21.71
C PRO A 216 8.66 -1.27 -21.49
N GLN A 217 9.68 -1.64 -20.72
CA GLN A 217 9.97 -3.04 -20.37
C GLN A 217 8.94 -3.61 -19.41
N PHE A 218 8.34 -2.78 -18.53
CA PHE A 218 7.21 -3.16 -17.68
C PHE A 218 5.88 -3.20 -18.42
N CYS A 219 5.73 -2.43 -19.51
CA CYS A 219 4.58 -2.52 -20.41
C CYS A 219 4.62 -3.80 -21.26
N PHE A 220 5.80 -4.29 -21.63
CA PHE A 220 6.01 -5.53 -22.38
C PHE A 220 7.13 -6.40 -21.77
N PRO A 221 6.89 -7.02 -20.61
CA PRO A 221 7.84 -7.96 -20.00
C PRO A 221 8.01 -9.22 -20.86
N ASP A 222 7.04 -9.50 -21.73
CA ASP A 222 6.97 -10.58 -22.70
C ASP A 222 7.33 -10.15 -24.13
N ALA A 223 7.96 -8.98 -24.34
CA ALA A 223 8.27 -8.43 -25.68
C ALA A 223 8.94 -9.43 -26.65
N LYS A 224 9.74 -10.34 -26.11
CA LYS A 224 10.43 -11.42 -26.85
C LYS A 224 9.54 -12.57 -27.32
N ASP A 225 8.43 -12.79 -26.62
CA ASP A 225 7.50 -13.91 -26.85
C ASP A 225 6.34 -13.47 -27.79
N TRP A 226 6.29 -12.19 -28.19
CA TRP A 226 5.27 -11.62 -29.08
C TRP A 226 5.48 -11.90 -30.57
N ALA A 227 4.39 -12.25 -31.25
CA ALA A 227 4.26 -12.26 -32.70
C ALA A 227 3.02 -11.46 -33.14
N PRO A 228 2.94 -10.96 -34.39
CA PRO A 228 1.74 -10.27 -34.89
C PRO A 228 0.51 -11.19 -34.91
N VAL A 229 -0.62 -10.70 -34.40
CA VAL A 229 -1.90 -11.43 -34.26
C VAL A 229 -3.04 -10.68 -34.93
N ASP A 230 -4.06 -11.40 -35.41
CA ASP A 230 -5.25 -10.80 -36.04
C ASP A 230 -6.26 -10.30 -35.00
N ASN A 231 -6.39 -11.01 -33.88
CA ASN A 231 -7.29 -10.70 -32.76
C ASN A 231 -6.55 -10.86 -31.43
N PHE A 232 -6.82 -9.97 -30.48
CA PHE A 232 -6.34 -10.03 -29.10
C PHE A 232 -7.37 -9.33 -28.19
N PRO A 233 -7.97 -10.01 -27.20
CA PRO A 233 -8.86 -9.37 -26.23
C PRO A 233 -8.05 -8.38 -25.38
N SER A 234 -8.62 -7.22 -25.05
CA SER A 234 -7.91 -6.24 -24.24
C SER A 234 -7.61 -6.78 -22.84
N GLU A 235 -6.37 -6.58 -22.39
CA GLU A 235 -5.88 -7.06 -21.10
C GLU A 235 -5.53 -5.87 -20.21
N THR A 236 -6.08 -5.84 -19.00
CA THR A 236 -5.70 -4.88 -17.96
C THR A 236 -4.71 -5.53 -17.01
N PHE A 237 -3.61 -4.85 -16.72
CA PHE A 237 -2.66 -5.24 -15.68
C PHE A 237 -2.00 -4.00 -15.08
N SER A 238 -1.27 -4.17 -13.99
CA SER A 238 -0.52 -3.07 -13.39
C SER A 238 0.82 -3.51 -12.82
N PHE A 239 1.81 -2.64 -12.93
CA PHE A 239 3.12 -2.79 -12.29
C PHE A 239 3.32 -1.70 -11.23
N VAL A 240 4.31 -1.91 -10.35
CA VAL A 240 4.72 -0.92 -9.36
C VAL A 240 6.23 -0.80 -9.41
N LEU A 241 6.71 0.44 -9.50
CA LEU A 241 8.11 0.79 -9.31
C LEU A 241 8.27 1.26 -7.85
N THR A 242 9.18 0.60 -7.12
CA THR A 242 9.55 1.00 -5.75
C THR A 242 10.87 1.76 -5.79
N GLY A 243 10.92 2.96 -5.23
CA GLY A 243 12.13 3.79 -5.15
C GLY A 243 13.07 3.43 -4.00
N GLU A 244 14.28 3.99 -4.04
CA GLU A 244 15.29 3.93 -2.95
C GLU A 244 14.85 4.64 -1.65
N ASP A 245 13.75 5.39 -1.72
CA ASP A 245 13.04 6.04 -0.61
C ASP A 245 11.76 5.30 -0.18
N GLY A 246 11.43 4.19 -0.86
CA GLY A 246 10.16 3.47 -0.67
C GLY A 246 8.94 4.19 -1.23
N SER A 247 9.12 5.22 -2.07
CA SER A 247 8.03 5.75 -2.89
C SER A 247 7.53 4.68 -3.86
N ARG A 248 6.23 4.74 -4.17
CA ARG A 248 5.59 3.83 -5.14
C ARG A 248 5.04 4.62 -6.31
N ARG A 249 5.35 4.17 -7.52
CA ARG A 249 4.68 4.60 -8.75
C ARG A 249 3.98 3.40 -9.36
N PHE A 250 2.67 3.50 -9.50
CA PHE A 250 1.80 2.51 -10.10
C PHE A 250 1.68 2.81 -11.59
N GLY A 251 1.96 1.81 -12.43
CA GLY A 251 1.73 1.85 -13.87
C GLY A 251 0.49 1.04 -14.23
N TYR A 252 -0.62 1.72 -14.47
CA TYR A 252 -1.91 1.12 -14.86
C TYR A 252 -1.95 0.92 -16.36
N CYS A 253 -1.96 -0.33 -16.82
CA CYS A 253 -1.79 -0.69 -18.22
C CYS A 253 -3.07 -1.28 -18.83
N ARG A 254 -3.47 -0.79 -20.00
CA ARG A 254 -4.41 -1.45 -20.92
C ARG A 254 -3.66 -1.87 -22.17
N ARG A 255 -3.43 -3.17 -22.32
CA ARG A 255 -2.85 -3.79 -23.52
C ARG A 255 -3.97 -4.15 -24.48
N LEU A 256 -3.89 -3.65 -25.71
CA LEU A 256 -4.95 -3.86 -26.71
C LEU A 256 -4.40 -3.80 -28.14
N LEU A 257 -5.13 -4.39 -29.09
CA LEU A 257 -4.74 -4.37 -30.50
C LEU A 257 -5.13 -3.03 -31.15
N PRO A 258 -4.30 -2.42 -32.02
CA PRO A 258 -4.70 -1.34 -32.93
C PRO A 258 -6.01 -1.59 -33.68
N SER A 259 -6.62 -0.52 -34.19
CA SER A 259 -7.64 -0.61 -35.24
C SER A 259 -6.96 -0.88 -36.60
N GLY A 260 -7.63 -1.55 -37.54
CA GLY A 260 -7.06 -1.94 -38.84
C GLY A 260 -7.35 -3.39 -39.22
N LYS A 261 -6.76 -3.84 -40.35
CA LYS A 261 -6.95 -5.20 -40.90
C LYS A 261 -5.65 -6.02 -40.80
N GLY A 262 -5.80 -7.34 -40.62
CA GLY A 262 -4.69 -8.30 -40.63
C GLY A 262 -3.83 -8.33 -39.35
N ARG A 263 -2.73 -9.08 -39.41
CA ARG A 263 -1.85 -9.37 -38.28
C ARG A 263 -1.08 -8.14 -37.82
N ARG A 264 -1.26 -7.74 -36.55
CA ARG A 264 -0.68 -6.54 -35.95
C ARG A 264 -0.11 -6.85 -34.57
N LEU A 265 0.74 -5.96 -34.06
CA LEU A 265 1.24 -6.03 -32.69
C LEU A 265 0.32 -5.20 -31.77
N PRO A 266 0.12 -5.60 -30.51
CA PRO A 266 -0.60 -4.79 -29.54
C PRO A 266 0.18 -3.52 -29.16
N GLU A 267 -0.56 -2.55 -28.62
CA GLU A 267 -0.04 -1.37 -27.95
C GLU A 267 -0.46 -1.41 -26.47
N VAL A 268 0.32 -0.76 -25.60
CA VAL A 268 0.00 -0.60 -24.18
C VAL A 268 -0.21 0.86 -23.87
N TYR A 269 -1.39 1.17 -23.36
CA TYR A 269 -1.77 2.47 -22.82
C TYR A 269 -1.52 2.45 -21.31
N CYS A 270 -0.56 3.23 -20.83
CA CYS A 270 -0.12 3.21 -19.43
C CYS A 270 -0.31 4.58 -18.75
N ILE A 271 -1.06 4.61 -17.65
CA ILE A 271 -1.13 5.75 -16.73
C ILE A 271 -0.16 5.50 -15.57
N VAL A 272 0.76 6.44 -15.33
CA VAL A 272 1.72 6.39 -14.21
C VAL A 272 1.27 7.37 -13.13
N SER A 273 0.95 6.87 -11.94
CA SER A 273 0.53 7.67 -10.78
C SER A 273 1.14 7.17 -9.48
N ARG A 274 1.21 8.02 -8.46
CA ARG A 274 1.56 7.62 -7.08
C ARG A 274 0.36 7.14 -6.28
N LEU A 275 -0.85 7.36 -6.81
CA LEU A 275 -2.10 6.98 -6.17
C LEU A 275 -2.40 5.51 -6.46
N GLY A 276 -2.55 4.69 -5.42
CA GLY A 276 -2.98 3.29 -5.51
C GLY A 276 -4.49 3.14 -5.76
N CYS A 277 -5.01 3.70 -6.86
CA CYS A 277 -6.46 3.79 -7.12
C CYS A 277 -6.93 2.95 -8.33
N PHE A 278 -6.96 1.62 -8.20
CA PHE A 278 -7.17 0.71 -9.34
C PHE A 278 -8.47 0.94 -10.12
N ASP A 279 -9.65 0.98 -9.48
CA ASP A 279 -10.91 1.20 -10.23
C ASP A 279 -10.96 2.57 -10.90
N LEU A 280 -10.37 3.58 -10.27
CA LEU A 280 -10.30 4.94 -10.79
C LEU A 280 -9.54 4.95 -12.12
N PHE A 281 -8.35 4.36 -12.15
CA PHE A 281 -7.55 4.28 -13.38
C PHE A 281 -8.08 3.25 -14.37
N SER A 282 -8.72 2.17 -13.93
CA SER A 282 -9.42 1.24 -14.84
C SER A 282 -10.53 1.96 -15.61
N LYS A 283 -11.40 2.72 -14.92
CA LYS A 283 -12.46 3.53 -15.56
C LYS A 283 -11.88 4.55 -16.53
N ILE A 284 -10.76 5.19 -16.20
CA ILE A 284 -10.07 6.10 -17.13
C ILE A 284 -9.56 5.34 -18.36
N LEU A 285 -8.99 4.14 -18.19
CA LEU A 285 -8.51 3.30 -19.29
C LEU A 285 -9.64 2.74 -20.17
N ASP A 286 -10.80 2.42 -19.60
CA ASP A 286 -12.01 2.04 -20.35
C ASP A 286 -12.46 3.19 -21.27
N GLU A 287 -12.46 4.41 -20.74
CA GLU A 287 -12.77 5.64 -21.47
C GLU A 287 -11.66 6.05 -22.48
N VAL A 288 -10.41 5.63 -22.29
CA VAL A 288 -9.33 5.70 -23.30
C VAL A 288 -9.59 4.72 -24.45
N GLU A 289 -9.90 3.45 -24.14
CA GLU A 289 -10.15 2.40 -25.13
C GLU A 289 -11.36 2.73 -26.02
N LYS A 290 -12.46 3.19 -25.41
CA LYS A 290 -13.64 3.72 -26.10
C LYS A 290 -13.32 4.87 -27.06
N ARG A 291 -12.52 5.85 -26.61
CA ARG A 291 -12.11 7.00 -27.46
C ARG A 291 -11.20 6.57 -28.61
N ARG A 292 -10.24 5.70 -28.34
CA ARG A 292 -9.32 5.16 -29.33
C ARG A 292 -10.04 4.40 -30.45
N ALA A 293 -11.10 3.66 -30.13
CA ALA A 293 -11.90 2.94 -31.12
C ALA A 293 -12.53 3.88 -32.17
N ILE A 294 -12.84 5.12 -31.80
CA ILE A 294 -13.31 6.18 -32.70
C ILE A 294 -12.13 6.86 -33.41
N SER A 295 -11.19 7.41 -32.63
CA SER A 295 -9.96 8.00 -33.16
C SER A 295 -8.89 8.16 -32.07
N PRO A 296 -7.64 7.72 -32.27
CA PRO A 296 -6.55 7.92 -31.32
C PRO A 296 -6.32 9.38 -30.91
N ALA A 297 -6.64 10.35 -31.79
CA ALA A 297 -6.49 11.78 -31.50
C ALA A 297 -7.39 12.29 -30.36
N LEU A 298 -8.48 11.57 -30.03
CA LEU A 298 -9.41 11.94 -28.96
C LEU A 298 -8.88 11.64 -27.55
N VAL A 299 -7.82 10.83 -27.45
CA VAL A 299 -7.25 10.39 -26.17
C VAL A 299 -6.48 11.53 -25.49
N GLN A 300 -5.69 12.31 -26.22
CA GLN A 300 -4.87 13.37 -25.62
C GLN A 300 -5.69 14.54 -25.02
N PRO A 301 -6.76 15.06 -25.66
CA PRO A 301 -7.64 16.04 -25.03
C PRO A 301 -8.35 15.48 -23.79
N PHE A 302 -8.75 14.20 -23.81
CA PHE A 302 -9.34 13.54 -22.65
C PHE A 302 -8.37 13.49 -21.46
N MET A 303 -7.14 13.00 -21.67
CA MET A 303 -6.14 12.93 -20.60
C MET A 303 -5.75 14.31 -20.06
N ARG A 304 -5.81 15.36 -20.88
CA ARG A 304 -5.68 16.75 -20.43
C ARG A 304 -6.81 17.14 -19.48
N GLY A 305 -8.07 16.94 -19.87
CA GLY A 305 -9.23 17.24 -19.02
C GLY A 305 -9.21 16.47 -17.69
N ILE A 306 -8.72 15.23 -17.67
CA ILE A 306 -8.49 14.46 -16.43
C ILE A 306 -7.41 15.14 -15.56
N MET A 307 -6.28 15.55 -16.14
CA MET A 307 -5.16 16.13 -15.39
C MET A 307 -5.46 17.55 -14.86
N GLU A 308 -6.31 18.30 -15.55
CA GLU A 308 -6.78 19.64 -15.15
C GLU A 308 -7.93 19.60 -14.13
N ALA A 309 -8.61 18.46 -13.98
CA ALA A 309 -9.68 18.29 -13.01
C ALA A 309 -9.18 18.42 -11.56
N PRO A 310 -9.99 18.98 -10.63
CA PRO A 310 -9.60 19.10 -9.23
C PRO A 310 -9.38 17.72 -8.61
N PHE A 311 -8.32 17.54 -7.83
CA PHE A 311 -8.04 16.25 -7.21
C PHE A 311 -9.11 15.89 -6.15
N PRO A 312 -9.83 14.75 -6.26
CA PRO A 312 -10.82 14.34 -5.26
C PRO A 312 -10.19 14.12 -3.88
N ALA A 313 -10.83 14.68 -2.86
CA ALA A 313 -10.58 14.28 -1.48
C ALA A 313 -11.04 12.83 -1.24
N PRO A 314 -10.50 12.11 -0.24
CA PRO A 314 -10.94 10.75 0.08
C PRO A 314 -12.45 10.66 0.32
N GLY A 315 -13.10 9.66 -0.26
CA GLY A 315 -14.55 9.47 -0.24
C GLY A 315 -15.35 10.49 -1.06
N ARG A 316 -14.73 11.22 -2.00
CA ARG A 316 -15.41 12.19 -2.87
C ARG A 316 -15.30 11.81 -4.35
N THR A 317 -16.36 12.15 -5.08
CA THR A 317 -16.44 12.07 -6.54
C THR A 317 -16.16 13.42 -7.17
N ILE A 318 -15.40 13.42 -8.28
CA ILE A 318 -15.31 14.54 -9.21
C ILE A 318 -16.00 14.17 -10.52
N THR A 319 -16.52 15.17 -11.23
CA THR A 319 -17.12 15.01 -12.55
C THR A 319 -16.19 15.61 -13.61
N VAL A 320 -15.79 14.79 -14.57
CA VAL A 320 -14.99 15.25 -15.71
C VAL A 320 -15.88 15.28 -16.93
N LYS A 321 -16.15 16.49 -17.44
CA LYS A 321 -16.92 16.70 -18.66
C LYS A 321 -15.95 16.62 -19.84
N ASN A 322 -16.21 15.75 -20.81
CA ASN A 322 -15.41 15.65 -22.02
C ASN A 322 -16.29 15.39 -23.24
N PHE A 323 -15.92 15.99 -24.37
CA PHE A 323 -16.65 15.83 -25.62
C PHE A 323 -16.24 14.53 -26.33
N LEU A 324 -17.23 13.77 -26.79
CA LEU A 324 -17.05 12.60 -27.63
C LEU A 324 -17.84 12.79 -28.95
N PRO A 325 -17.18 12.75 -30.13
CA PRO A 325 -17.88 12.84 -31.40
C PRO A 325 -18.96 11.75 -31.52
N GLY A 326 -20.17 12.15 -31.94
CA GLY A 326 -21.35 11.27 -32.04
C GLY A 326 -22.18 11.15 -30.75
N SER A 327 -21.57 11.23 -29.56
CA SER A 327 -22.27 11.13 -28.27
C SER A 327 -22.46 12.48 -27.55
N GLY A 328 -21.74 13.52 -27.96
CA GLY A 328 -21.82 14.86 -27.36
C GLY A 328 -20.95 14.99 -26.11
N THR A 329 -21.38 15.81 -25.15
CA THR A 329 -20.63 16.01 -23.89
C THR A 329 -20.98 14.91 -22.90
N GLU A 330 -20.04 13.98 -22.69
CA GLU A 330 -20.16 12.95 -21.66
C GLU A 330 -19.68 13.47 -20.29
N VAL A 331 -20.29 12.99 -19.22
CA VAL A 331 -19.89 13.28 -17.84
C VAL A 331 -19.39 12.00 -17.20
N ILE A 332 -18.11 11.97 -16.86
CA ILE A 332 -17.45 10.81 -16.25
C ILE A 332 -17.31 11.07 -14.75
N GLU A 333 -17.87 10.17 -13.92
CA GLU A 333 -17.78 10.22 -12.47
C GLU A 333 -16.58 9.43 -11.94
N LEU A 334 -15.64 10.14 -11.34
CA LEU A 334 -14.40 9.58 -10.80
C LEU A 334 -14.39 9.73 -9.28
N CYS A 335 -14.64 8.62 -8.57
CA CYS A 335 -14.61 8.57 -7.11
C CYS A 335 -13.22 8.16 -6.61
N ARG A 336 -12.72 8.87 -5.60
CA ARG A 336 -11.61 8.40 -4.77
C ARG A 336 -12.20 7.73 -3.52
N PRO A 337 -11.86 6.46 -3.21
CA PRO A 337 -12.21 5.78 -1.98
C PRO A 337 -11.96 6.54 -0.69
N SER A 338 -12.63 6.09 0.37
CA SER A 338 -12.30 6.51 1.73
C SER A 338 -11.05 5.81 2.26
N ASP A 339 -10.87 4.53 1.93
CA ASP A 339 -9.65 3.74 2.19
C ASP A 339 -9.23 2.96 0.92
N SER A 340 -8.33 3.55 0.14
CA SER A 340 -7.89 3.01 -1.17
C SER A 340 -7.24 1.63 -1.11
N ARG A 341 -6.83 1.18 0.09
CA ARG A 341 -6.24 -0.15 0.32
C ARG A 341 -7.27 -1.28 0.23
N LEU A 342 -8.56 -0.98 0.41
CA LEU A 342 -9.62 -1.99 0.52
C LEU A 342 -10.70 -1.88 -0.56
N GLU A 343 -11.03 -0.65 -0.99
CA GLU A 343 -12.20 -0.39 -1.83
C GLU A 343 -11.97 -0.64 -3.34
N HIS A 344 -10.75 -1.03 -3.73
CA HIS A 344 -10.28 -1.06 -5.13
C HIS A 344 -9.73 -2.39 -5.63
N VAL A 345 -9.89 -3.47 -4.87
CA VAL A 345 -9.24 -4.75 -5.19
C VAL A 345 -10.25 -5.88 -5.24
N ASP A 346 -10.25 -6.60 -6.36
CA ASP A 346 -11.00 -7.82 -6.52
C ASP A 346 -10.25 -8.99 -5.87
N PHE A 347 -10.81 -9.56 -4.81
CA PHE A 347 -10.23 -10.72 -4.15
C PHE A 347 -10.64 -12.05 -4.79
N GLU A 348 -11.61 -12.09 -5.73
CA GLU A 348 -12.02 -13.34 -6.39
C GLU A 348 -10.92 -13.91 -7.29
N CYS A 349 -10.00 -13.06 -7.79
CA CYS A 349 -8.79 -13.51 -8.49
C CYS A 349 -7.91 -14.43 -7.64
N LEU A 350 -7.80 -14.19 -6.33
CA LEU A 350 -7.04 -15.05 -5.41
C LEU A 350 -7.70 -16.41 -5.25
N PHE A 351 -9.02 -16.45 -5.03
CA PHE A 351 -9.74 -17.71 -4.85
C PHE A 351 -9.91 -18.52 -6.14
N SER A 352 -9.75 -17.88 -7.29
CA SER A 352 -9.69 -18.52 -8.60
C SER A 352 -8.32 -19.14 -8.89
N SER A 353 -7.25 -18.59 -8.30
CA SER A 353 -5.85 -19.00 -8.55
C SER A 353 -5.26 -19.89 -7.43
N LEU A 354 -5.71 -19.71 -6.20
CA LEU A 354 -5.20 -20.36 -5.00
C LEU A 354 -6.33 -20.94 -4.15
N ASN A 355 -6.10 -22.15 -3.62
CA ASN A 355 -6.93 -22.69 -2.54
C ASN A 355 -6.65 -21.95 -1.21
N LEU A 356 -7.60 -22.04 -0.26
CA LEU A 356 -7.53 -21.31 1.00
C LEU A 356 -6.28 -21.62 1.82
N ARG A 357 -5.81 -22.87 1.84
CA ARG A 357 -4.60 -23.26 2.59
C ARG A 357 -3.36 -22.57 2.03
N LEU A 358 -3.16 -22.61 0.71
CA LEU A 358 -2.02 -21.92 0.09
C LEU A 358 -2.13 -20.40 0.24
N LEU A 359 -3.32 -19.83 0.07
CA LEU A 359 -3.55 -18.39 0.31
C LEU A 359 -3.13 -17.97 1.73
N LEU A 360 -3.50 -18.74 2.75
CA LEU A 360 -3.18 -18.42 4.14
C LEU A 360 -1.71 -18.64 4.48
N ARG A 361 -1.05 -19.66 3.91
CA ARG A 361 0.42 -19.82 4.00
C ARG A 361 1.18 -18.65 3.38
N VAL A 362 0.73 -18.16 2.22
CA VAL A 362 1.29 -16.96 1.57
C VAL A 362 1.10 -15.73 2.45
N PHE A 363 -0.13 -15.50 2.93
CA PHE A 363 -0.44 -14.40 3.85
C PHE A 363 0.45 -14.45 5.11
N ALA A 364 0.59 -15.62 5.73
CA ALA A 364 1.43 -15.82 6.90
C ALA A 364 2.92 -15.54 6.63
N THR A 365 3.41 -15.94 5.45
CA THR A 365 4.77 -15.67 4.97
C THR A 365 5.02 -14.16 4.83
N LEU A 366 4.04 -13.42 4.31
CA LEU A 366 4.12 -11.95 4.21
C LEU A 366 4.05 -11.27 5.58
N LEU A 367 3.28 -11.80 6.55
CA LEU A 367 3.29 -11.26 7.91
C LEU A 367 4.67 -11.36 8.58
N LEU A 368 5.55 -12.28 8.15
CA LEU A 368 6.94 -12.35 8.63
C LEU A 368 7.93 -11.58 7.74
N GLU A 369 7.45 -10.75 6.82
CA GLU A 369 8.25 -9.98 5.86
C GLU A 369 9.25 -10.85 5.08
N ARG A 370 8.82 -12.02 4.61
CA ARG A 370 9.68 -12.91 3.82
C ARG A 370 9.63 -12.59 2.32
N ARG A 371 10.60 -13.12 1.58
CA ARG A 371 10.70 -13.03 0.12
C ARG A 371 9.65 -13.94 -0.53
N VAL A 372 8.80 -13.37 -1.38
CA VAL A 372 7.76 -14.11 -2.11
C VAL A 372 7.79 -13.76 -3.61
N ILE A 373 7.80 -14.80 -4.44
CA ILE A 373 7.66 -14.73 -5.90
C ILE A 373 6.32 -15.36 -6.30
N PHE A 374 5.49 -14.62 -7.03
CA PHE A 374 4.31 -15.15 -7.70
C PHE A 374 4.61 -15.40 -9.17
N THR A 375 4.08 -16.48 -9.75
CA THR A 375 4.18 -16.77 -11.18
C THR A 375 2.82 -17.08 -11.80
N ALA A 376 2.56 -16.54 -12.99
CA ALA A 376 1.38 -16.84 -13.80
C ALA A 376 1.65 -16.63 -15.30
N ASP A 377 0.81 -17.19 -16.16
CA ASP A 377 0.94 -17.03 -17.62
C ASP A 377 0.38 -15.70 -18.14
N LYS A 378 -0.47 -15.02 -17.36
CA LYS A 378 -1.16 -13.78 -17.74
C LYS A 378 -0.80 -12.63 -16.80
N LEU A 379 -0.56 -11.45 -17.36
CA LEU A 379 -0.20 -10.23 -16.60
C LEU A 379 -1.36 -9.74 -15.74
N SER A 380 -2.58 -9.86 -16.26
CA SER A 380 -3.84 -9.61 -15.54
C SER A 380 -3.90 -10.42 -14.24
N THR A 381 -3.91 -11.75 -14.33
CA THR A 381 -3.94 -12.66 -13.16
C THR A 381 -2.78 -12.39 -12.19
N LEU A 382 -1.56 -12.25 -12.72
CA LEU A 382 -0.36 -12.01 -11.92
C LEU A 382 -0.45 -10.73 -11.08
N SER A 383 -0.73 -9.60 -11.72
CA SER A 383 -0.81 -8.30 -11.06
C SER A 383 -2.01 -8.21 -10.11
N GLN A 384 -3.19 -8.70 -10.52
CA GLN A 384 -4.38 -8.72 -9.67
C GLN A 384 -4.15 -9.53 -8.39
N CYS A 385 -3.58 -10.74 -8.49
CA CYS A 385 -3.26 -11.55 -7.30
C CYS A 385 -2.22 -10.87 -6.41
N CYS A 386 -1.18 -10.25 -6.99
CA CYS A 386 -0.19 -9.48 -6.24
C CYS A 386 -0.81 -8.27 -5.51
N HIS A 387 -1.79 -7.59 -6.11
CA HIS A 387 -2.48 -6.46 -5.47
C HIS A 387 -3.44 -6.93 -4.38
N ALA A 388 -4.19 -8.01 -4.63
CA ALA A 388 -5.10 -8.61 -3.67
C ALA A 388 -4.37 -9.13 -2.43
N ILE A 389 -3.28 -9.90 -2.57
CA ILE A 389 -2.54 -10.42 -1.40
C ILE A 389 -1.91 -9.30 -0.55
N VAL A 390 -1.51 -8.18 -1.16
CA VAL A 390 -1.02 -7.00 -0.44
C VAL A 390 -2.15 -6.24 0.26
N ALA A 391 -3.34 -6.14 -0.35
CA ALA A 391 -4.52 -5.55 0.27
C ALA A 391 -4.99 -6.35 1.51
N LEU A 392 -4.78 -7.68 1.53
CA LEU A 392 -5.04 -8.53 2.70
C LEU A 392 -4.16 -8.22 3.92
N LEU A 393 -3.09 -7.41 3.78
CA LEU A 393 -2.25 -6.98 4.90
C LEU A 393 -2.84 -5.82 5.70
N TYR A 394 -3.89 -5.16 5.19
CA TYR A 394 -4.56 -4.04 5.86
C TYR A 394 -4.96 -4.37 7.30
N PRO A 395 -4.62 -3.55 8.33
CA PRO A 395 -4.25 -2.13 8.25
C PRO A 395 -2.77 -1.86 7.98
N PHE A 396 -1.94 -2.89 7.91
CA PHE A 396 -0.51 -2.77 7.67
C PHE A 396 -0.25 -2.45 6.19
N THR A 397 0.80 -1.69 5.94
CA THR A 397 1.30 -1.40 4.60
C THR A 397 2.61 -2.15 4.44
N TRP A 398 2.74 -2.99 3.41
CA TRP A 398 4.02 -3.63 3.05
C TRP A 398 5.12 -2.56 2.92
N GLN A 399 6.26 -2.74 3.60
CA GLN A 399 7.31 -1.71 3.69
C GLN A 399 8.43 -1.86 2.66
N HIS A 400 8.57 -3.07 2.10
CA HIS A 400 9.72 -3.45 1.29
C HIS A 400 9.42 -3.37 -0.22
N THR A 401 10.37 -3.83 -1.03
CA THR A 401 10.28 -3.89 -2.50
C THR A 401 8.99 -4.60 -2.94
N TYR A 402 8.26 -3.96 -3.84
CA TYR A 402 7.02 -4.49 -4.41
C TYR A 402 6.98 -4.26 -5.92
N ILE A 403 6.98 -5.36 -6.68
CA ILE A 403 7.02 -5.35 -8.14
C ILE A 403 6.06 -6.45 -8.67
N PRO A 404 4.76 -6.16 -8.84
CA PRO A 404 3.75 -7.13 -9.31
C PRO A 404 4.04 -7.78 -10.67
N VAL A 405 4.85 -7.11 -11.49
CA VAL A 405 5.25 -7.56 -12.82
C VAL A 405 6.71 -7.13 -13.00
N LEU A 406 7.64 -8.07 -12.93
CA LEU A 406 9.07 -7.81 -13.12
C LEU A 406 9.51 -8.28 -14.52
N PRO A 407 10.10 -7.40 -15.35
CA PRO A 407 10.63 -7.78 -16.65
C PRO A 407 11.81 -8.78 -16.54
N PRO A 408 11.94 -9.75 -17.48
CA PRO A 408 13.04 -10.71 -17.46
C PRO A 408 14.44 -10.07 -17.54
N SER A 409 14.55 -8.88 -18.12
CA SER A 409 15.79 -8.07 -18.14
C SER A 409 16.29 -7.67 -16.74
N MET A 410 15.39 -7.63 -15.75
CA MET A 410 15.67 -7.20 -14.38
C MET A 410 15.57 -8.34 -13.36
N LEU A 411 15.52 -9.60 -13.83
CA LEU A 411 15.26 -10.77 -12.99
C LEU A 411 16.24 -10.88 -11.81
N ASP A 412 17.49 -10.49 -11.99
CA ASP A 412 18.57 -10.63 -11.01
C ASP A 412 18.29 -9.91 -9.66
N ILE A 413 17.32 -8.98 -9.62
CA ILE A 413 16.86 -8.35 -8.38
C ILE A 413 16.34 -9.37 -7.34
N VAL A 414 15.83 -10.53 -7.77
CA VAL A 414 15.32 -11.58 -6.85
C VAL A 414 16.43 -12.22 -6.01
N CYS A 415 17.70 -12.01 -6.36
CA CYS A 415 18.86 -12.43 -5.57
C CYS A 415 19.15 -11.50 -4.38
N THR A 416 18.38 -10.41 -4.17
CA THR A 416 18.54 -9.55 -2.99
C THR A 416 18.25 -10.33 -1.68
N PRO A 417 19.02 -10.09 -0.60
CA PRO A 417 18.71 -10.62 0.72
C PRO A 417 17.50 -9.93 1.39
N THR A 418 17.13 -8.72 0.92
CA THR A 418 16.02 -7.96 1.50
C THR A 418 14.66 -8.60 1.19
N PRO A 419 13.64 -8.43 2.04
CA PRO A 419 12.28 -8.82 1.72
C PRO A 419 11.77 -8.22 0.41
N PHE A 420 10.94 -8.97 -0.32
CA PHE A 420 10.25 -8.46 -1.49
C PHE A 420 8.98 -9.25 -1.80
N ILE A 421 8.08 -8.62 -2.55
CA ILE A 421 7.00 -9.28 -3.28
C ILE A 421 7.23 -9.00 -4.76
N VAL A 422 7.49 -10.04 -5.54
CA VAL A 422 7.77 -9.97 -6.99
C VAL A 422 6.80 -10.87 -7.76
N GLY A 423 6.28 -10.40 -8.87
CA GLY A 423 5.54 -11.22 -9.84
C GLY A 423 6.32 -11.44 -11.12
N LEU A 424 6.34 -12.69 -11.61
CA LEU A 424 7.00 -13.09 -12.85
C LEU A 424 6.00 -13.76 -13.81
N LEU A 425 6.18 -13.55 -15.11
CA LEU A 425 5.55 -14.43 -16.09
C LEU A 425 6.20 -15.82 -16.05
N SER A 426 5.41 -16.87 -16.23
CA SER A 426 5.89 -18.27 -16.25
C SER A 426 7.03 -18.51 -17.24
N SER A 427 7.11 -17.74 -18.34
CA SER A 427 8.22 -17.80 -19.31
C SER A 427 9.59 -17.38 -18.73
N SER A 428 9.63 -16.84 -17.51
CA SER A 428 10.85 -16.52 -16.75
C SER A 428 11.30 -17.62 -15.79
N LEU A 429 10.45 -18.64 -15.53
CA LEU A 429 10.76 -19.73 -14.60
C LEU A 429 12.05 -20.52 -14.93
N PRO A 430 12.44 -20.77 -16.20
CA PRO A 430 13.70 -21.44 -16.50
C PRO A 430 14.90 -20.67 -15.97
N ARG A 431 15.00 -19.36 -16.27
CA ARG A 431 16.08 -18.50 -15.79
C ARG A 431 16.05 -18.29 -14.27
N LEU A 432 14.86 -18.29 -13.65
CA LEU A 432 14.74 -18.23 -12.18
C LEU A 432 15.42 -19.42 -11.49
N LYS A 433 15.41 -20.62 -12.11
CA LYS A 433 16.05 -21.83 -11.55
C LYS A 433 17.58 -21.77 -11.62
N GLU A 434 18.14 -20.94 -12.50
CA GLU A 434 19.59 -20.75 -12.67
C GLU A 434 20.17 -19.76 -11.65
N LEU A 435 19.32 -18.98 -10.96
CA LEU A 435 19.74 -17.97 -10.01
C LEU A 435 19.97 -18.55 -8.60
N PRO A 436 20.98 -18.05 -7.85
CA PRO A 436 21.27 -18.45 -6.47
C PRO A 436 20.29 -17.78 -5.49
N ILE A 437 19.01 -18.10 -5.64
CA ILE A 437 17.97 -17.70 -4.69
C ILE A 437 17.90 -18.70 -3.53
N GLU A 438 17.81 -18.19 -2.31
CA GLU A 438 17.62 -18.94 -1.07
C GLU A 438 16.47 -18.31 -0.24
N GLU A 439 15.88 -19.09 0.66
CA GLU A 439 14.77 -18.69 1.55
C GLU A 439 13.66 -17.84 0.90
N VAL A 440 13.15 -18.29 -0.25
CA VAL A 440 12.08 -17.61 -1.00
C VAL A 440 10.92 -18.56 -1.26
N LEU A 441 9.70 -18.10 -0.95
CA LEU A 441 8.47 -18.79 -1.30
C LEU A 441 8.15 -18.51 -2.77
N VAL A 442 8.00 -19.54 -3.59
CA VAL A 442 7.67 -19.40 -5.02
C VAL A 442 6.30 -20.03 -5.27
N VAL A 443 5.33 -19.19 -5.64
CA VAL A 443 3.90 -19.51 -5.74
C VAL A 443 3.48 -19.52 -7.20
N ASP A 444 3.02 -20.68 -7.69
CA ASP A 444 2.43 -20.82 -9.02
C ASP A 444 0.91 -20.63 -8.92
N LEU A 445 0.44 -19.49 -9.44
CA LEU A 445 -0.97 -19.09 -9.51
C LEU A 445 -1.73 -19.82 -10.63
N GLY A 446 -1.04 -20.32 -11.66
CA GLY A 446 -1.67 -21.08 -12.74
C GLY A 446 -1.96 -22.53 -12.34
N SER A 447 -1.07 -23.12 -11.54
CA SER A 447 -1.17 -24.53 -11.12
C SER A 447 -1.53 -24.74 -9.64
N ASN A 448 -1.95 -23.69 -8.91
CA ASN A 448 -2.39 -23.72 -7.51
C ASN A 448 -1.43 -24.51 -6.59
N ARG A 449 -0.14 -24.18 -6.64
CA ARG A 449 0.92 -24.90 -5.91
C ARG A 449 2.08 -24.00 -5.51
N PHE A 450 2.94 -24.50 -4.62
CA PHE A 450 4.26 -23.91 -4.40
C PHE A 450 5.30 -24.66 -5.22
N LEU A 451 6.17 -23.92 -5.91
CA LEU A 451 7.35 -24.44 -6.61
C LEU A 451 8.58 -24.51 -5.68
N ARG A 452 8.54 -23.74 -4.59
CA ARG A 452 9.50 -23.73 -3.48
C ARG A 452 8.80 -23.18 -2.24
N GLN A 453 9.10 -23.74 -1.07
CA GLN A 453 8.54 -23.35 0.24
C GLN A 453 9.64 -23.37 1.31
N LEU A 454 9.32 -22.90 2.52
CA LEU A 454 10.20 -22.85 3.70
C LEU A 454 9.84 -23.93 4.74
N ASP A 455 8.81 -24.72 4.47
CA ASP A 455 8.30 -25.86 5.25
C ASP A 455 7.75 -25.54 6.66
N ASP A 456 7.77 -24.26 7.07
CA ASP A 456 7.26 -23.82 8.37
C ASP A 456 5.94 -23.02 8.29
N GLU A 457 5.42 -22.73 7.09
CA GLU A 457 4.32 -21.79 6.87
C GLU A 457 3.01 -22.15 7.59
N ASP A 458 2.70 -23.46 7.68
CA ASP A 458 1.50 -23.98 8.37
C ASP A 458 1.49 -23.69 9.87
N SER A 459 2.62 -23.29 10.46
CA SER A 459 2.76 -23.05 11.91
C SER A 459 3.08 -21.59 12.27
N ILE A 460 2.95 -20.66 11.32
CA ILE A 460 3.15 -19.23 11.56
C ILE A 460 1.95 -18.60 12.28
N LEU A 461 0.72 -18.80 11.77
CA LEU A 461 -0.46 -18.11 12.29
C LEU A 461 -0.95 -18.72 13.62
N PRO A 462 -1.58 -17.91 14.51
CA PRO A 462 -2.25 -18.44 15.69
C PRO A 462 -3.44 -19.32 15.32
N HIS A 463 -3.43 -20.61 15.70
CA HIS A 463 -4.34 -21.63 15.17
C HIS A 463 -5.83 -21.25 15.29
N LYS A 464 -6.26 -20.63 16.39
CA LYS A 464 -7.66 -20.21 16.61
C LYS A 464 -8.08 -19.08 15.68
N LEU A 465 -7.18 -18.15 15.37
CA LEU A 465 -7.44 -17.04 14.46
C LEU A 465 -7.42 -17.52 13.00
N GLN A 466 -6.49 -18.43 12.66
CA GLN A 466 -6.47 -19.08 11.36
C GLN A 466 -7.77 -19.88 11.12
N ALA A 467 -8.17 -20.77 12.03
CA ALA A 467 -9.39 -21.57 11.87
C ALA A 467 -10.68 -20.70 11.83
N ALA A 468 -10.71 -19.56 12.52
CA ALA A 468 -11.79 -18.59 12.40
C ALA A 468 -11.82 -17.91 11.02
N LEU A 469 -10.66 -17.49 10.52
CA LEU A 469 -10.51 -16.87 9.22
C LEU A 469 -10.85 -17.85 8.09
N GLU A 470 -10.34 -19.09 8.14
CA GLU A 470 -10.68 -20.19 7.23
C GLU A 470 -12.20 -20.38 7.14
N GLN A 471 -12.87 -20.54 8.28
CA GLN A 471 -14.33 -20.73 8.34
C GLN A 471 -15.12 -19.54 7.75
N VAL A 472 -14.65 -18.30 7.91
CA VAL A 472 -15.28 -17.12 7.27
C VAL A 472 -15.05 -17.15 5.75
N LEU A 473 -13.83 -17.47 5.31
CA LEU A 473 -13.46 -17.48 3.89
C LEU A 473 -14.11 -18.65 3.13
N GLU A 474 -14.32 -19.81 3.74
CA GLU A 474 -15.13 -20.90 3.18
C GLU A 474 -16.56 -20.43 2.92
N LYS A 475 -17.15 -19.72 3.89
CA LYS A 475 -18.52 -19.18 3.84
C LYS A 475 -18.66 -17.85 3.11
N ARG A 476 -17.60 -17.34 2.47
CA ARG A 476 -17.57 -15.98 1.88
C ARG A 476 -18.71 -15.70 0.90
N ARG A 477 -19.11 -16.69 0.10
CA ARG A 477 -20.22 -16.56 -0.86
C ARG A 477 -21.59 -16.55 -0.18
N GLU A 478 -21.79 -17.40 0.84
CA GLU A 478 -23.02 -17.38 1.67
C GLU A 478 -23.21 -15.99 2.28
N LEU A 479 -22.14 -15.44 2.88
CA LEU A 479 -22.14 -14.13 3.53
C LEU A 479 -22.32 -12.95 2.55
N ALA A 480 -21.87 -13.07 1.30
CA ALA A 480 -22.07 -12.06 0.25
C ALA A 480 -23.52 -12.06 -0.29
N CYS A 481 -24.14 -13.23 -0.40
CA CYS A 481 -25.50 -13.37 -0.95
C CYS A 481 -26.61 -12.93 0.01
N GLU A 482 -26.30 -12.59 1.26
CA GLU A 482 -27.30 -12.09 2.22
C GLU A 482 -27.79 -10.68 1.85
N LYS A 483 -29.10 -10.54 1.67
CA LYS A 483 -29.73 -9.22 1.44
C LYS A 483 -29.40 -8.29 2.61
N GLY A 484 -28.88 -7.10 2.29
CA GLY A 484 -28.63 -6.02 3.24
C GLY A 484 -29.93 -5.54 3.93
N ASP A 485 -29.78 -4.66 4.92
CA ASP A 485 -30.94 -3.99 5.55
C ASP A 485 -31.63 -2.99 4.59
N LEU A 486 -31.04 -2.70 3.43
CA LEU A 486 -31.56 -1.83 2.38
C LEU A 486 -31.81 -2.61 1.07
N PRO A 487 -32.90 -2.34 0.33
CA PRO A 487 -33.33 -3.15 -0.82
C PRO A 487 -32.44 -3.06 -2.08
N ASN A 488 -31.33 -2.32 -2.04
CA ASN A 488 -30.42 -2.13 -3.19
C ASN A 488 -28.91 -2.27 -2.85
N GLU A 489 -28.56 -2.66 -1.62
CA GLU A 489 -27.15 -2.93 -1.26
C GLU A 489 -26.84 -4.43 -1.43
N SER A 490 -26.22 -4.79 -2.55
CA SER A 490 -25.53 -6.08 -2.69
C SER A 490 -24.14 -6.01 -2.06
N ILE A 491 -23.85 -6.92 -1.14
CA ILE A 491 -22.53 -6.99 -0.51
C ILE A 491 -21.59 -7.70 -1.50
N SER A 492 -20.54 -7.03 -1.95
CA SER A 492 -19.53 -7.66 -2.80
C SER A 492 -18.72 -8.69 -2.00
N LEU A 493 -18.28 -9.77 -2.67
CA LEU A 493 -17.40 -10.76 -2.05
C LEU A 493 -16.12 -10.12 -1.49
N SER A 494 -15.57 -9.11 -2.18
CA SER A 494 -14.43 -8.33 -1.68
C SER A 494 -14.70 -7.66 -0.34
N THR A 495 -15.92 -7.21 -0.07
CA THR A 495 -16.29 -6.61 1.23
C THR A 495 -16.30 -7.67 2.34
N VAL A 496 -16.79 -8.89 2.06
CA VAL A 496 -16.74 -10.01 3.02
C VAL A 496 -15.31 -10.36 3.39
N VAL A 497 -14.44 -10.48 2.38
CA VAL A 497 -13.03 -10.85 2.54
C VAL A 497 -12.27 -9.76 3.28
N SER A 498 -12.46 -8.50 2.90
CA SER A 498 -11.93 -7.33 3.61
C SER A 498 -12.30 -7.34 5.11
N GLU A 499 -13.59 -7.47 5.44
CA GLU A 499 -14.04 -7.51 6.84
C GLU A 499 -13.52 -8.74 7.60
N ALA A 500 -13.30 -9.88 6.93
CA ALA A 500 -12.72 -11.07 7.54
C ALA A 500 -11.24 -10.85 7.97
N PHE A 501 -10.43 -10.26 7.10
CA PHE A 501 -9.03 -9.95 7.40
C PHE A 501 -8.90 -8.76 8.36
N VAL A 502 -9.73 -7.72 8.23
CA VAL A 502 -9.85 -6.67 9.26
C VAL A 502 -10.18 -7.28 10.62
N ARG A 503 -11.12 -8.23 10.69
CA ARG A 503 -11.47 -8.89 11.95
C ARG A 503 -10.31 -9.70 12.53
N PHE A 504 -9.56 -10.42 11.70
CA PHE A 504 -8.35 -11.12 12.08
C PHE A 504 -7.34 -10.16 12.74
N PHE A 505 -7.06 -9.00 12.13
CA PHE A 505 -6.16 -8.02 12.72
C PHE A 505 -6.73 -7.30 13.95
N VAL A 506 -8.05 -7.12 14.04
CA VAL A 506 -8.68 -6.56 15.25
C VAL A 506 -8.53 -7.50 16.45
N GLU A 507 -8.60 -8.83 16.27
CA GLU A 507 -8.22 -9.79 17.32
C GLU A 507 -6.73 -9.73 17.67
N MET A 508 -5.88 -9.56 16.65
CA MET A 508 -4.42 -9.62 16.79
C MET A 508 -3.84 -8.37 17.48
N VAL A 509 -4.30 -7.18 17.08
CA VAL A 509 -3.69 -5.89 17.44
C VAL A 509 -4.71 -4.77 17.75
N GLY A 510 -6.02 -5.01 17.69
CA GLY A 510 -7.06 -3.96 17.86
C GLY A 510 -7.03 -3.22 19.21
N HIS A 511 -6.35 -3.77 20.21
CA HIS A 511 -6.11 -3.15 21.52
C HIS A 511 -4.91 -2.19 21.59
N PHE A 512 -4.17 -1.98 20.48
CA PHE A 512 -2.96 -1.13 20.43
C PHE A 512 -3.15 0.26 21.07
N SER A 513 -4.33 0.86 20.88
CA SER A 513 -4.67 2.21 21.37
C SER A 513 -4.67 2.35 22.89
N LEU A 514 -4.73 1.23 23.64
CA LEU A 514 -4.59 1.21 25.10
C LEU A 514 -3.13 1.29 25.58
N PHE A 515 -2.17 1.11 24.67
CA PHE A 515 -0.73 1.02 24.94
C PHE A 515 0.08 2.09 24.20
N MET A 516 -0.57 2.93 23.39
CA MET A 516 -0.02 4.20 22.93
C MET A 516 0.08 5.16 24.11
N GLY A 517 1.21 5.85 24.24
CA GLY A 517 1.44 6.76 25.37
C GLY A 517 0.46 7.95 25.38
N GLY A 518 -0.23 8.12 26.51
CA GLY A 518 -1.08 9.28 26.78
C GLY A 518 -0.38 10.27 27.70
N ALA A 519 0.12 11.38 27.16
CA ALA A 519 0.52 12.55 27.92
C ALA A 519 -0.71 13.44 28.23
N GLU A 520 -1.71 12.83 28.87
CA GLU A 520 -3.03 13.42 29.18
C GLU A 520 -3.49 12.90 30.56
N ARG A 521 -2.73 13.28 31.59
CA ARG A 521 -3.13 13.29 32.99
C ARG A 521 -2.09 14.05 33.78
N ASP A 522 -2.56 15.01 34.57
CA ASP A 522 -1.81 16.00 35.34
C ASP A 522 -1.08 17.01 34.39
N ASP A 523 -1.32 18.32 34.45
CA ASP A 523 -1.83 19.14 35.56
C ASP A 523 -2.64 20.35 35.02
N GLU A 524 -3.93 20.46 35.38
CA GLU A 524 -4.73 21.67 35.13
C GLU A 524 -4.74 22.56 36.38
N SER A 525 -3.56 22.90 36.89
CA SER A 525 -3.39 23.87 37.97
C SER A 525 -2.40 24.99 37.59
N PHE A 526 -2.84 26.22 37.82
CA PHE A 526 -2.10 27.45 37.53
C PHE A 526 -0.80 27.53 38.36
N SER A 527 0.36 27.73 37.71
CA SER A 527 1.16 28.98 37.88
C SER A 527 2.53 28.98 37.20
N SER A 528 3.02 30.20 36.96
CA SER A 528 4.41 30.59 36.67
C SER A 528 4.94 30.40 35.25
N LEU A 529 4.98 31.53 34.53
CA LEU A 529 5.76 31.73 33.30
C LEU A 529 7.27 31.57 33.60
N THR A 530 7.87 30.46 33.19
CA THR A 530 9.32 30.35 33.06
C THR A 530 9.69 29.83 31.67
N LEU A 531 10.70 30.44 31.06
CA LEU A 531 11.17 30.12 29.71
C LEU A 531 11.73 28.69 29.67
N PRO A 532 11.40 27.85 28.66
CA PRO A 532 11.96 26.52 28.56
C PRO A 532 13.45 26.58 28.23
N SER A 533 14.26 25.99 29.11
CA SER A 533 15.69 25.75 28.88
C SER A 533 15.90 24.61 27.88
N PRO A 534 16.90 24.66 26.99
CA PRO A 534 17.02 23.77 25.84
C PRO A 534 17.65 22.39 26.17
N SER A 535 17.34 21.83 27.35
CA SER A 535 18.01 20.62 27.88
C SER A 535 17.05 19.52 28.37
N THR A 536 15.77 19.57 28.02
CA THR A 536 14.84 18.45 28.20
C THR A 536 14.49 17.85 26.84
N SER A 537 14.92 16.61 26.62
CA SER A 537 14.43 15.81 25.49
C SER A 537 12.92 15.64 25.64
N SER A 538 12.15 16.18 24.70
CA SER A 538 10.70 15.96 24.65
C SER A 538 10.42 14.46 24.60
N THR A 539 9.92 13.91 25.71
CA THR A 539 9.60 12.49 25.85
C THR A 539 8.39 12.16 24.99
N PHE A 540 8.64 11.87 23.71
CA PHE A 540 7.67 11.22 22.85
C PHE A 540 7.18 9.96 23.57
N SER A 541 5.88 9.94 23.86
CA SER A 541 5.27 8.95 24.73
C SER A 541 5.21 7.58 24.03
N SER A 542 6.27 6.79 24.19
CA SER A 542 6.52 5.57 23.43
C SER A 542 5.45 4.50 23.63
N PHE A 543 5.14 3.79 22.55
CA PHE A 543 4.31 2.59 22.58
C PHE A 543 4.83 1.53 23.57
N GLN A 544 3.97 1.09 24.49
CA GLN A 544 4.30 0.13 25.56
C GLN A 544 4.31 -1.31 25.05
N ARG A 545 5.35 -1.66 24.29
CA ARG A 545 5.55 -2.92 23.56
C ARG A 545 5.26 -4.18 24.39
N GLU A 546 5.90 -4.34 25.53
CA GLU A 546 5.80 -5.54 26.36
C GLU A 546 4.42 -5.66 27.03
N ALA A 547 3.85 -4.52 27.43
CA ALA A 547 2.53 -4.47 28.04
C ALA A 547 1.42 -4.84 27.03
N PHE A 548 1.52 -4.31 25.81
CA PHE A 548 0.65 -4.65 24.68
C PHE A 548 0.65 -6.16 24.38
N ARG A 549 1.84 -6.78 24.33
CA ARG A 549 1.99 -8.23 24.14
C ARG A 549 1.41 -9.02 25.31
N LYS A 550 1.68 -8.61 26.55
CA LYS A 550 1.23 -9.30 27.78
C LYS A 550 -0.29 -9.22 27.99
N ALA A 551 -0.97 -8.21 27.46
CA ALA A 551 -2.42 -7.99 27.63
C ALA A 551 -3.31 -9.03 26.94
N VAL A 552 -2.82 -9.65 25.87
CA VAL A 552 -3.43 -10.82 25.21
C VAL A 552 -3.50 -12.00 26.19
N THR A 553 -4.48 -12.89 26.05
CA THR A 553 -4.57 -14.12 26.85
C THR A 553 -3.85 -15.30 26.20
N SER A 554 -4.23 -15.67 24.97
CA SER A 554 -3.71 -16.83 24.23
C SER A 554 -2.18 -16.85 24.13
N LYS A 555 -1.58 -18.01 24.42
CA LYS A 555 -0.13 -18.23 24.32
C LYS A 555 0.36 -18.17 22.87
N SER A 556 -0.38 -18.83 21.97
CA SER A 556 -0.07 -18.87 20.53
C SER A 556 -0.06 -17.47 19.90
N LEU A 557 -1.02 -16.60 20.25
CA LEU A 557 -1.03 -15.22 19.77
C LEU A 557 0.10 -14.37 20.38
N LYS A 558 0.42 -14.51 21.67
CA LYS A 558 1.59 -13.85 22.29
C LYS A 558 2.90 -14.18 21.57
N ARG A 559 3.06 -15.46 21.23
CA ARG A 559 4.21 -16.01 20.53
C ARG A 559 4.32 -15.46 19.10
N PHE A 560 3.21 -15.42 18.37
CA PHE A 560 3.18 -14.77 17.07
C PHE A 560 3.54 -13.28 17.16
N LEU A 561 2.94 -12.55 18.12
CA LEU A 561 3.21 -11.13 18.33
C LEU A 561 4.68 -10.84 18.67
N GLU A 562 5.35 -11.72 19.42
CA GLU A 562 6.79 -11.60 19.72
C GLU A 562 7.66 -11.53 18.46
N VAL A 563 7.30 -12.25 17.38
CA VAL A 563 7.99 -12.15 16.09
C VAL A 563 7.42 -11.02 15.23
N PHE A 564 6.08 -10.96 15.08
CA PHE A 564 5.41 -10.01 14.20
C PHE A 564 5.69 -8.55 14.56
N MET A 565 5.80 -8.24 15.85
CA MET A 565 6.06 -6.87 16.29
C MET A 565 7.49 -6.41 15.96
N GLU A 566 8.41 -7.30 15.58
CA GLU A 566 9.75 -6.96 15.07
C GLU A 566 9.72 -6.60 13.57
N THR A 567 8.58 -6.68 12.88
CA THR A 567 8.50 -6.33 11.45
C THR A 567 8.56 -4.81 11.21
N GLN A 568 9.02 -4.40 10.03
CA GLN A 568 8.89 -3.01 9.59
C GLN A 568 7.41 -2.62 9.44
N MET A 569 6.54 -3.54 9.00
CA MET A 569 5.09 -3.35 8.92
C MET A 569 4.49 -2.92 10.26
N PHE A 570 4.79 -3.64 11.35
CA PHE A 570 4.32 -3.26 12.69
C PHE A 570 4.93 -1.94 13.16
N THR A 571 6.23 -1.73 12.90
CA THR A 571 6.94 -0.50 13.26
C THR A 571 6.32 0.73 12.58
N GLY A 572 6.12 0.69 11.26
CA GLY A 572 5.47 1.74 10.50
C GLY A 572 4.01 1.97 10.91
N PHE A 573 3.25 0.89 11.19
CA PHE A 573 1.89 1.01 11.71
C PHE A 573 1.83 1.80 13.03
N ILE A 574 2.70 1.50 14.01
CA ILE A 574 2.73 2.24 15.28
C ILE A 574 3.12 3.70 15.06
N GLN A 575 4.21 3.97 14.32
CA GLN A 575 4.68 5.32 14.05
C GLN A 575 3.62 6.18 13.34
N GLU A 576 2.91 5.61 12.36
CA GLU A 576 1.83 6.28 11.64
C GLU A 576 0.72 6.74 12.59
N ARG A 577 0.31 5.89 13.55
CA ARG A 577 -0.71 6.27 14.55
C ARG A 577 -0.17 7.22 15.62
N GLU A 578 1.08 7.09 16.04
CA GLU A 578 1.71 8.01 16.99
C GLU A 578 1.75 9.45 16.45
N LEU A 579 1.96 9.61 15.13
CA LEU A 579 1.93 10.90 14.42
C LEU A 579 0.49 11.37 14.11
N ARG A 580 -0.37 10.51 13.55
CA ARG A 580 -1.73 10.85 13.09
C ARG A 580 -2.80 10.89 14.21
N ARG A 581 -2.50 11.45 15.39
CA ARG A 581 -3.41 11.47 16.56
C ARG A 581 -4.84 11.99 16.30
N GLN A 582 -5.06 12.79 15.25
CA GLN A 582 -6.35 13.40 14.89
C GLN A 582 -6.79 13.12 13.44
N GLY A 583 -6.31 12.04 12.82
CA GLY A 583 -6.67 11.66 11.44
C GLY A 583 -8.11 11.14 11.25
N LEU A 584 -8.53 11.02 9.99
CA LEU A 584 -9.72 10.26 9.62
C LEU A 584 -9.56 8.80 10.05
N LYS A 585 -10.54 8.25 10.78
CA LYS A 585 -10.53 6.85 11.22
C LYS A 585 -10.93 5.94 10.05
N GLY A 586 -10.04 5.04 9.64
CA GLY A 586 -10.30 4.01 8.64
C GLY A 586 -11.18 2.89 9.20
N LEU A 587 -11.43 1.88 8.35
CA LEU A 587 -12.27 0.73 8.72
C LEU A 587 -11.69 -0.02 9.92
N PHE A 588 -10.36 -0.21 9.97
CA PHE A 588 -9.70 -0.88 11.09
C PHE A 588 -9.87 -0.12 12.41
N GLU A 589 -9.74 1.21 12.45
CA GLU A 589 -9.94 1.99 13.67
C GLU A 589 -11.39 1.96 14.15
N VAL A 590 -12.36 1.91 13.22
CA VAL A 590 -13.78 1.75 13.54
C VAL A 590 -14.05 0.37 14.16
N ARG A 591 -13.60 -0.71 13.51
CA ARG A 591 -13.77 -2.09 13.99
C ARG A 591 -13.01 -2.36 15.29
N SER A 592 -11.83 -1.77 15.47
CA SER A 592 -11.07 -1.83 16.72
C SER A 592 -11.82 -1.19 17.89
N GLN A 593 -12.46 -0.03 17.68
CA GLN A 593 -13.27 0.61 18.73
C GLN A 593 -14.52 -0.22 19.07
N GLU A 594 -15.23 -0.73 18.06
CA GLU A 594 -16.39 -1.62 18.26
C GLU A 594 -16.01 -2.89 19.04
N TYR A 595 -14.85 -3.47 18.73
CA TYR A 595 -14.29 -4.61 19.45
C TYR A 595 -13.98 -4.28 20.92
N LEU A 596 -13.29 -3.16 21.19
CA LEU A 596 -12.98 -2.70 22.55
C LEU A 596 -14.24 -2.40 23.37
N ASP A 597 -15.25 -1.77 22.78
CA ASP A 597 -16.56 -1.54 23.41
C ASP A 597 -17.23 -2.88 23.82
N SER A 598 -16.98 -3.97 23.07
CA SER A 598 -17.55 -5.31 23.29
C SER A 598 -16.87 -6.16 24.37
N LEU A 599 -15.77 -5.69 24.97
CA LEU A 599 -15.03 -6.44 25.99
C LEU A 599 -15.64 -6.24 27.38
N PRO A 600 -15.82 -7.32 28.19
CA PRO A 600 -16.33 -7.20 29.54
C PRO A 600 -15.36 -6.39 30.41
N GLY A 601 -15.91 -5.44 31.17
CA GLY A 601 -15.14 -4.42 31.90
C GLY A 601 -15.15 -3.04 31.23
N SER A 602 -15.55 -2.92 29.95
CA SER A 602 -15.79 -1.61 29.32
C SER A 602 -16.88 -0.78 30.04
N GLU A 603 -17.76 -1.46 30.78
CA GLU A 603 -18.85 -0.86 31.56
C GLU A 603 -18.40 0.02 32.74
N GLN A 604 -17.12 0.02 33.15
CA GLN A 604 -16.64 1.07 34.09
C GLN A 604 -16.52 2.46 33.44
N ARG A 605 -16.59 2.58 32.10
CA ARG A 605 -16.92 3.88 31.44
C ARG A 605 -18.43 4.20 31.49
N GLY A 606 -19.25 3.29 32.03
CA GLY A 606 -20.70 3.36 32.13
C GLY A 606 -21.26 4.22 33.26
N VAL A 607 -20.41 4.85 34.10
CA VAL A 607 -20.86 5.84 35.10
C VAL A 607 -21.65 6.97 34.42
N ASN A 608 -21.25 7.37 33.21
CA ASN A 608 -21.97 8.34 32.37
C ASN A 608 -23.33 7.83 31.81
N LYS A 609 -23.60 6.52 31.80
CA LYS A 609 -24.95 5.99 31.52
C LYS A 609 -25.83 6.02 32.76
N PHE A 610 -25.29 5.68 33.94
CA PHE A 610 -26.07 5.67 35.18
C PHE A 610 -26.48 7.10 35.59
N LEU A 611 -25.55 8.07 35.49
CA LEU A 611 -25.84 9.49 35.74
C LEU A 611 -26.85 10.09 34.73
N LYS A 612 -26.77 9.72 33.44
CA LYS A 612 -27.81 10.11 32.45
C LYS A 612 -29.17 9.43 32.71
N GLY A 613 -29.18 8.23 33.31
CA GLY A 613 -30.40 7.57 33.78
C GLY A 613 -31.05 8.29 34.96
N LEU A 614 -30.27 8.71 35.97
CA LEU A 614 -30.77 9.50 37.11
C LEU A 614 -31.32 10.86 36.66
N GLY A 615 -30.62 11.56 35.76
CA GLY A 615 -31.07 12.87 35.25
C GLY A 615 -32.45 12.86 34.59
N ASN A 616 -32.86 11.71 34.00
CA ASN A 616 -34.20 11.56 33.44
C ASN A 616 -35.26 11.11 34.47
N LYS A 617 -34.87 10.40 35.55
CA LYS A 617 -35.80 10.08 36.65
C LYS A 617 -36.05 11.27 37.59
N MET A 618 -35.06 12.12 37.84
CA MET A 618 -35.24 13.33 38.66
C MET A 618 -36.17 14.37 38.02
N LYS A 619 -36.28 14.41 36.69
CA LYS A 619 -37.25 15.29 35.98
C LYS A 619 -38.71 14.90 36.16
N PHE A 620 -39.01 13.71 36.69
CA PHE A 620 -40.37 13.30 37.04
C PHE A 620 -40.80 13.64 38.48
N LEU A 621 -39.90 14.21 39.30
CA LEU A 621 -40.19 14.61 40.68
C LEU A 621 -40.28 16.14 40.87
N SER A 622 -40.17 16.94 39.81
CA SER A 622 -40.36 18.41 39.84
C SER A 622 -41.65 18.88 39.15
N LYS A 623 -42.63 17.99 38.99
CA LYS A 623 -44.01 18.31 38.56
C LYS A 623 -45.02 17.48 39.36
N LYS A 624 -45.18 17.84 40.63
CA LYS A 624 -46.41 17.66 41.38
C LYS A 624 -46.52 18.74 42.44
#